data_AF-A0A3D8J9Z9-F1
#
_entry.id   AF-A0A3D8J9Z9-F1
#
_cell.length_a   1.000
_cell.length_b   1.000
_cell.length_c   1.000
_cell.angle_alpha   90.00
_cell.angle_beta   90.00
_cell.angle_gamma   90.00
#
_symmetry.space_group_name_H-M   'P 1'
#
loop_
_entity.id
_entity.type
_entity.pdbx_description
1 polymer ?
#
loop_
_entity_poly.entity_id
_entity_poly.type
_entity_poly.pdbx_seq_one_letter_code
_entity_poly.pdbx_strand_id
1 'polypeptide(L)'
;MSTKISKRVGIVEDSLRVTLPKEYAKFIEEIGVYRGEYFDVYGYDESIEDIEDYPCVIGATKRNRKFYPLFPQEIMIHHDEFLNSIVALDCESGVVYNIDFEERKEIAKSFEEWFEWLKDIEKKAGEEG
;
A
#
# COMPACT_ATOMS: atom_id res chain seq x y z
N MET A 1 -17.14 15.03 -17.67
CA MET A 1 -17.22 13.55 -17.62
C MET A 1 -17.03 13.15 -16.16
N SER A 2 -18.03 12.52 -15.54
CA SER A 2 -17.91 12.02 -14.17
C SER A 2 -17.25 10.66 -14.26
N THR A 3 -15.98 10.57 -13.84
CA THR A 3 -15.27 9.29 -13.73
C THR A 3 -16.00 8.49 -12.67
N LYS A 4 -16.60 7.37 -13.06
CA LYS A 4 -17.32 6.49 -12.14
C LYS A 4 -16.25 5.88 -11.23
N ILE A 5 -16.17 6.34 -9.98
CA ILE A 5 -15.25 5.75 -8.98
C ILE A 5 -15.61 4.26 -8.87
N SER A 6 -14.62 3.38 -9.01
CA SER A 6 -14.87 1.95 -8.87
C SER A 6 -15.34 1.63 -7.45
N LYS A 7 -16.13 0.56 -7.32
CA LYS A 7 -16.62 0.11 -6.02
C LYS A 7 -15.47 -0.19 -5.04
N ARG A 8 -14.35 -0.73 -5.55
CA ARG A 8 -13.17 -1.07 -4.74
C ARG A 8 -12.47 0.17 -4.19
N VAL A 9 -12.17 1.15 -5.06
CA VAL A 9 -11.55 2.41 -4.64
C VAL A 9 -12.42 3.14 -3.63
N GLY A 10 -13.72 3.26 -3.89
CA GLY A 10 -14.65 3.91 -2.98
C GLY A 10 -14.69 3.26 -1.59
N ILE A 11 -14.64 1.93 -1.51
CA ILE A 11 -14.59 1.21 -0.22
C ILE A 11 -13.35 1.58 0.59
N VAL A 12 -12.17 1.66 -0.06
CA VAL A 12 -10.92 2.03 0.61
C VAL A 12 -10.95 3.49 1.06
N GLU A 13 -11.33 4.41 0.16
CA GLU A 13 -11.42 5.85 0.43
C GLU A 13 -12.39 6.16 1.57
N ASP A 14 -13.59 5.57 1.55
CA ASP A 14 -14.60 5.77 2.59
C ASP A 14 -14.16 5.20 3.94
N SER A 15 -13.50 4.03 3.93
CA SER A 15 -13.07 3.34 5.16
C SER A 15 -11.91 4.04 5.86
N LEU A 16 -10.99 4.63 5.09
CA LEU A 16 -9.78 5.28 5.59
C LEU A 16 -9.88 6.81 5.63
N ARG A 17 -10.94 7.38 5.05
CA ARG A 17 -11.18 8.82 4.92
C ARG A 17 -10.03 9.55 4.21
N VAL A 18 -9.59 8.98 3.09
CA VAL A 18 -8.54 9.51 2.22
C VAL A 18 -9.02 9.52 0.77
N THR A 19 -8.32 10.25 -0.11
CA THR A 19 -8.49 10.15 -1.56
C THR A 19 -7.26 9.45 -2.13
N LEU A 20 -7.41 8.32 -2.82
CA LEU A 20 -6.27 7.56 -3.30
C LEU A 20 -5.54 8.28 -4.46
N PRO A 21 -4.20 8.26 -4.49
CA PRO A 21 -3.44 8.69 -5.65
C PRO A 21 -3.85 7.87 -6.88
N LYS A 22 -3.88 8.50 -8.06
CA LYS A 22 -4.36 7.89 -9.31
C LYS A 22 -3.70 6.53 -9.61
N GLU A 23 -2.40 6.42 -9.36
CA GLU A 23 -1.62 5.19 -9.60
C GLU A 23 -2.06 4.06 -8.67
N TYR A 24 -2.25 4.35 -7.39
CA TYR A 24 -2.72 3.36 -6.42
C TYR A 24 -4.19 2.99 -6.63
N ALA A 25 -5.05 3.97 -6.98
CA ALA A 25 -6.43 3.71 -7.36
C ALA A 25 -6.52 2.73 -8.55
N LYS A 26 -5.67 2.92 -9.57
CA LYS A 26 -5.55 2.00 -10.70
C LYS A 26 -5.09 0.61 -10.27
N PHE A 27 -4.12 0.52 -9.37
CA PHE A 27 -3.69 -0.75 -8.77
C PHE A 27 -4.84 -1.49 -8.07
N ILE A 28 -5.63 -0.79 -7.25
CA ILE A 28 -6.80 -1.38 -6.56
C ILE A 28 -7.85 -1.89 -7.56
N GLU A 29 -8.04 -1.17 -8.66
CA GLU A 29 -9.00 -1.55 -9.71
C GLU A 29 -8.55 -2.77 -10.49
N GLU A 30 -7.30 -2.79 -10.95
CA GLU A 30 -6.79 -3.80 -11.88
C GLU A 30 -6.27 -5.05 -11.17
N ILE A 31 -5.63 -4.88 -10.01
CA ILE A 31 -4.92 -5.95 -9.28
C ILE A 31 -5.61 -6.23 -7.95
N GLY A 32 -5.97 -5.17 -7.21
CA GLY A 32 -6.59 -5.28 -5.88
C GLY A 32 -5.56 -5.54 -4.79
N VAL A 33 -4.90 -6.70 -4.83
CA VAL A 33 -3.80 -7.08 -3.92
C VAL A 33 -2.72 -7.79 -4.73
N TYR A 34 -1.47 -7.41 -4.54
CA TYR A 34 -0.34 -8.13 -5.13
C TYR A 34 0.21 -9.11 -4.11
N ARG A 35 0.31 -10.38 -4.49
CA ARG A 35 0.90 -11.45 -3.68
C ARG A 35 2.10 -12.02 -4.45
N GLY A 36 3.25 -11.41 -4.23
CA GLY A 36 4.51 -11.87 -4.79
C GLY A 36 5.03 -13.11 -4.06
N GLU A 37 6.09 -13.71 -4.57
CA GLU A 37 6.83 -14.80 -3.92
C GLU A 37 7.50 -14.32 -2.63
N TYR A 38 8.04 -13.10 -2.65
CA TYR A 38 8.80 -12.52 -1.54
C TYR A 38 8.13 -11.30 -0.89
N PHE A 39 7.24 -10.62 -1.61
CA PHE A 39 6.65 -9.36 -1.17
C PHE A 39 5.16 -9.28 -1.48
N ASP A 40 4.37 -8.86 -0.49
CA ASP A 40 2.95 -8.52 -0.67
C ASP A 40 2.76 -7.01 -0.78
N VAL A 41 1.95 -6.54 -1.73
CA VAL A 41 1.45 -5.16 -1.72
C VAL A 41 -0.01 -5.16 -1.31
N TYR A 42 -0.27 -4.52 -0.19
CA TYR A 42 -1.59 -4.46 0.42
C TYR A 42 -2.53 -3.60 -0.39
N GLY A 43 -3.80 -4.02 -0.39
CA GLY A 43 -4.84 -3.34 -1.14
C GLY A 43 -6.21 -3.89 -0.80
N TYR A 44 -7.10 -3.98 -1.78
CA TYR A 44 -8.46 -4.46 -1.56
C TYR A 44 -9.01 -5.13 -2.82
N ASP A 45 -9.53 -6.33 -2.64
CA ASP A 45 -10.36 -7.04 -3.61
C ASP A 45 -11.48 -7.80 -2.87
N GLU A 46 -12.50 -8.26 -3.59
CA GLU A 46 -13.66 -8.95 -3.02
C GLU A 46 -13.36 -10.37 -2.51
N SER A 47 -12.14 -10.90 -2.72
CA SER A 47 -11.74 -12.21 -2.20
C SER A 47 -11.28 -12.16 -0.75
N ILE A 48 -11.03 -10.97 -0.20
CA ILE A 48 -10.65 -10.78 1.20
C ILE A 48 -11.85 -11.08 2.11
N GLU A 49 -11.73 -12.11 2.95
CA GLU A 49 -12.76 -12.50 3.92
C GLU A 49 -12.82 -11.56 5.13
N ASP A 50 -11.66 -11.11 5.62
CA ASP A 50 -11.53 -10.16 6.73
C ASP A 50 -10.81 -8.88 6.29
N ILE A 51 -11.59 -7.82 6.06
CA ILE A 51 -11.07 -6.50 5.65
C ILE A 51 -10.27 -5.80 6.74
N GLU A 52 -10.39 -6.26 7.99
CA GLU A 52 -9.65 -5.71 9.11
C GLU A 52 -8.30 -6.43 9.29
N ASP A 53 -7.93 -7.42 8.46
CA ASP A 53 -6.65 -8.14 8.48
C ASP A 53 -5.76 -7.91 7.24
N TYR A 54 -4.50 -8.34 7.31
CA TYR A 54 -3.61 -8.40 6.15
C TYR A 54 -4.09 -9.46 5.15
N PRO A 55 -3.90 -9.24 3.83
CA PRO A 55 -3.22 -8.10 3.19
C PRO A 55 -4.15 -6.92 2.85
N CYS A 56 -5.27 -6.74 3.57
CA CYS A 56 -6.15 -5.62 3.31
C CYS A 56 -5.53 -4.30 3.77
N VAL A 57 -5.43 -3.32 2.88
CA VAL A 57 -4.91 -1.97 3.20
C VAL A 57 -5.72 -1.28 4.31
N ILE A 58 -7.02 -1.58 4.41
CA ILE A 58 -7.91 -1.03 5.43
C ILE A 58 -7.47 -1.51 6.82
N GLY A 59 -7.41 -2.83 7.00
CA GLY A 59 -6.96 -3.48 8.23
C GLY A 59 -5.53 -3.11 8.59
N ALA A 60 -4.61 -3.25 7.63
CA ALA A 60 -3.19 -2.90 7.80
C ALA A 60 -3.02 -1.46 8.31
N THR A 61 -3.68 -0.49 7.67
CA THR A 61 -3.59 0.92 8.06
C THR A 61 -4.19 1.16 9.45
N LYS A 62 -5.40 0.67 9.74
CA LYS A 62 -6.08 0.90 11.03
C LYS A 62 -5.33 0.29 12.21
N ARG A 63 -4.79 -0.92 12.05
CA ARG A 63 -4.03 -1.62 13.08
C ARG A 63 -2.73 -0.89 13.41
N ASN A 64 -1.99 -0.47 12.38
CA ASN A 64 -0.65 0.09 12.56
C ASN A 64 -0.61 1.57 12.91
N ARG A 65 -1.68 2.33 12.68
CA ARG A 65 -1.79 3.73 13.15
C ARG A 65 -1.60 3.91 14.66
N LYS A 66 -1.76 2.84 15.46
CA LYS A 66 -1.54 2.87 16.91
C LYS A 66 -0.08 2.68 17.31
N PHE A 67 0.74 2.13 16.41
CA PHE A 67 2.11 1.69 16.70
C PHE A 67 3.16 2.48 15.92
N TYR A 68 2.78 3.00 14.75
CA TYR A 68 3.66 3.77 13.86
C TYR A 68 3.16 5.21 13.69
N PRO A 69 4.07 6.18 13.45
CA PRO A 69 3.73 7.59 13.27
C PRO A 69 3.15 7.87 11.86
N LEU A 70 2.05 7.18 11.52
CA LEU A 70 1.28 7.41 10.30
C LEU A 70 0.44 8.68 10.42
N PHE A 71 0.56 9.57 9.43
CA PHE A 71 -0.29 10.75 9.34
C PHE A 71 -1.70 10.38 8.85
N PRO A 72 -2.71 11.25 9.09
CA PRO A 72 -4.10 10.95 8.74
C PRO A 72 -4.32 10.63 7.27
N GLN A 73 -3.55 11.25 6.37
CA GLN A 73 -3.59 11.04 4.93
C GLN A 73 -2.76 9.85 4.45
N GLU A 74 -2.09 9.12 5.35
CA GLU A 74 -1.22 8.01 4.99
C GLU A 74 -1.90 6.66 5.19
N ILE A 75 -1.57 5.74 4.30
CA ILE A 75 -2.03 4.36 4.32
C ILE A 75 -0.83 3.41 4.25
N MET A 76 -0.92 2.28 4.93
CA MET A 76 0.14 1.26 4.93
C MET A 76 -0.05 0.31 3.76
N ILE A 77 0.91 0.24 2.85
CA ILE A 77 0.84 -0.53 1.60
C ILE A 77 1.74 -1.78 1.61
N HIS A 78 2.66 -1.91 2.56
CA HIS A 78 3.53 -3.09 2.71
C HIS A 78 4.16 -3.12 4.12
N HIS A 79 4.59 -4.30 4.55
CA HIS A 79 5.41 -4.51 5.75
C HIS A 79 6.78 -5.07 5.32
N ASP A 80 7.83 -4.31 5.59
CA ASP A 80 9.20 -4.74 5.31
C ASP A 80 9.72 -5.54 6.51
N GLU A 81 9.63 -6.87 6.41
CA GLU A 81 10.06 -7.79 7.47
C GLU A 81 11.58 -7.74 7.74
N PHE A 82 12.39 -7.34 6.75
CA PHE A 82 13.84 -7.29 6.89
C PHE A 82 14.27 -6.08 7.72
N LEU A 83 13.69 -4.92 7.45
CA LEU A 83 13.94 -3.69 8.22
C LEU A 83 13.07 -3.58 9.48
N ASN A 84 12.10 -4.48 9.65
CA ASN A 84 11.09 -4.42 10.70
C ASN A 84 10.36 -3.07 10.71
N SER A 85 9.98 -2.61 9.52
CA SER A 85 9.40 -1.30 9.26
C SER A 85 8.18 -1.39 8.35
N ILE A 86 7.39 -0.32 8.30
CA ILE A 86 6.22 -0.25 7.41
C ILE A 86 6.53 0.60 6.18
N VAL A 87 5.88 0.29 5.07
CA VAL A 87 5.86 1.16 3.90
C VAL A 87 4.50 1.85 3.83
N ALA A 88 4.54 3.18 3.81
CA ALA A 88 3.37 4.03 3.80
C ALA A 88 3.29 4.85 2.50
N LEU A 89 2.09 5.01 1.97
CA LEU A 89 1.77 5.91 0.87
C LEU A 89 1.07 7.15 1.43
N ASP A 90 1.62 8.34 1.15
CA ASP A 90 0.93 9.60 1.40
C ASP A 90 -0.09 9.85 0.30
N CYS A 91 -1.37 9.86 0.65
CA CYS A 91 -2.46 9.96 -0.32
C CYS A 91 -2.62 11.36 -0.93
N GLU A 92 -2.03 12.41 -0.36
CA GLU A 92 -2.10 13.77 -0.91
C GLU A 92 -1.00 14.02 -1.95
N SER A 93 0.22 13.59 -1.65
CA SER A 93 1.42 13.81 -2.47
C SER A 93 1.75 12.66 -3.41
N GLY A 94 1.31 11.44 -3.08
CA GLY A 94 1.68 10.20 -3.77
C GLY A 94 3.05 9.63 -3.36
N VAL A 95 3.78 10.30 -2.48
CA VAL A 95 5.13 9.90 -2.04
C VAL A 95 5.06 8.64 -1.17
N VAL A 96 6.05 7.76 -1.32
CA VAL A 96 6.16 6.52 -0.56
C VAL A 96 7.29 6.64 0.47
N TYR A 97 6.98 6.27 1.71
CA TYR A 97 7.89 6.32 2.84
C TYR A 97 8.12 4.93 3.41
N ASN A 98 9.36 4.64 3.80
CA ASN A 98 9.65 3.62 4.80
C ASN A 98 9.63 4.29 6.18
N ILE A 99 8.89 3.71 7.12
CA ILE A 99 8.68 4.25 8.46
C ILE A 99 8.99 3.16 9.47
N ASP A 100 10.00 3.40 10.30
CA ASP A 100 10.24 2.61 11.51
C ASP A 100 9.74 3.40 12.75
N PHE A 101 10.15 2.99 13.95
CA PHE A 101 9.67 3.64 15.18
C PHE A 101 10.25 5.04 15.42
N GLU A 102 11.40 5.37 14.81
CA GLU A 102 12.15 6.61 15.08
C GLU A 102 12.30 7.48 13.84
N GLU A 103 12.37 6.87 12.66
CA GLU A 103 12.70 7.51 11.40
C GLU A 103 11.63 7.31 10.33
N ARG A 104 11.56 8.34 9.47
CA ARG A 104 10.77 8.33 8.24
C ARG A 104 11.71 8.66 7.10
N LYS A 105 11.75 7.78 6.10
CA LYS A 105 12.59 7.95 4.92
C LYS A 105 11.74 7.87 3.65
N GLU A 106 11.83 8.89 2.82
CA GLU A 106 11.29 8.82 1.46
C GLU A 106 12.04 7.74 0.67
N ILE A 107 11.30 6.82 0.06
CA ILE A 107 11.87 5.72 -0.74
C ILE A 107 11.43 5.74 -2.20
N ALA A 108 10.36 6.47 -2.54
CA ALA A 108 9.96 6.76 -3.92
C ALA A 108 9.05 8.00 -3.97
N LYS A 109 9.00 8.65 -5.13
CA LYS A 109 8.17 9.85 -5.35
C LYS A 109 6.74 9.51 -5.74
N SER A 110 6.46 8.26 -6.11
CA SER A 110 5.14 7.79 -6.47
C SER A 110 4.95 6.31 -6.15
N PHE A 111 3.69 5.86 -6.10
CA PHE A 111 3.37 4.44 -5.94
C PHE A 111 3.88 3.60 -7.11
N GLU A 112 3.72 4.09 -8.35
CA GLU A 112 4.17 3.39 -9.55
C GLU A 112 5.70 3.21 -9.55
N GLU A 113 6.47 4.25 -9.19
CA GLU A 113 7.93 4.15 -9.07
C GLU A 113 8.34 3.07 -8.06
N TRP A 114 7.74 3.08 -6.87
CA TRP A 114 8.03 2.09 -5.84
C TRP A 114 7.63 0.67 -6.26
N PHE A 115 6.45 0.50 -6.86
CA PHE A 115 5.93 -0.82 -7.22
C PHE A 115 6.72 -1.46 -8.37
N GLU A 116 7.16 -0.69 -9.37
CA GLU A 116 8.07 -1.21 -10.41
C GLU A 116 9.42 -1.62 -9.82
N TRP A 117 10.00 -0.81 -8.92
CA TRP A 117 11.23 -1.16 -8.22
C TRP A 117 11.09 -2.45 -7.40
N LEU A 118 9.97 -2.63 -6.70
CA LEU A 118 9.68 -3.84 -5.92
C LEU A 118 9.65 -5.09 -6.81
N LYS A 119 8.93 -5.04 -7.94
CA LYS A 119 8.85 -6.15 -8.90
C LYS A 119 10.21 -6.50 -9.51
N ASP A 120 11.04 -5.48 -9.76
CA ASP A 120 12.40 -5.69 -10.26
C ASP A 120 13.30 -6.40 -9.24
N ILE A 121 13.13 -6.12 -7.94
CA ILE A 121 13.83 -6.86 -6.88
C ILE A 121 13.37 -8.31 -6.83
N GLU A 122 12.05 -8.53 -6.83
CA GLU A 122 11.47 -9.87 -6.77
C GLU A 122 11.94 -10.74 -7.94
N LYS A 123 11.97 -10.20 -9.15
CA LYS A 123 12.48 -10.88 -10.33
C LYS A 123 13.96 -11.29 -10.19
N LYS A 124 14.81 -10.38 -9.68
CA LYS A 124 16.24 -10.67 -9.48
C LYS A 124 16.46 -11.74 -8.42
N ALA A 125 15.68 -11.72 -7.34
CA ALA A 125 15.74 -12.76 -6.30
C ALA A 125 15.39 -14.14 -6.86
N GLY A 126 14.39 -14.23 -7.75
CA GLY A 126 14.01 -15.48 -8.42
C GLY A 126 15.00 -16.00 -9.47
N GLU A 127 15.89 -15.14 -10.01
CA GLU A 127 16.95 -15.54 -10.94
C GLU A 127 18.21 -16.08 -10.23
N GLU A 128 18.37 -15.78 -8.93
CA GLU A 128 19.51 -16.19 -8.10
C GLU A 128 19.25 -17.44 -7.23
N GLY A 129 18.00 -17.93 -7.17
CA GLY A 129 17.58 -19.12 -6.42
C GLY A 129 17.56 -20.41 -7.23
#